data_AF-A0A2P4SCS7-F1
#
_entry.id   AF-A0A2P4SCS7-F1
#
_cell.length_a   1.000
_cell.length_b   1.000
_cell.length_c   1.000
_cell.angle_alpha   90.00
_cell.angle_beta   90.00
_cell.angle_gamma   90.00
#
_symmetry.space_group_name_H-M   'P 1'
#
loop_
_entity.id
_entity.type
_entity.pdbx_description
1 polymer ?
#
loop_
_entity_poly.entity_id
_entity_poly.type
_entity_poly.pdbx_seq_one_letter_code
_entity_poly.pdbx_strand_id
1 'polypeptide(L)'
;IDMYVEGLADLNELIMYHEFKPANEKEKDLANIMDKATNRYLPVFEKVLKDHGQDFLVGNKLSKADVNLLENILWLEELKPDALAKFPLLQVIA
;
A
#
# COMPACT_ATOMS: atom_id res chain seq x y z
N ILE A 1 9.88 -1.04 -13.27
CA ILE A 1 9.64 -1.92 -12.11
C ILE A 1 10.16 -1.22 -10.86
N ASP A 2 11.42 -0.77 -10.87
CA ASP A 2 12.05 -0.09 -9.72
C ASP A 2 11.28 1.14 -9.22
N MET A 3 10.74 1.97 -10.12
CA MET A 3 9.91 3.13 -9.75
C MET A 3 8.72 2.79 -8.83
N TYR A 4 8.06 1.63 -8.98
CA TYR A 4 6.94 1.24 -8.12
C TYR A 4 7.43 0.72 -6.76
N VAL A 5 8.54 -0.01 -6.75
CA VAL A 5 9.13 -0.59 -5.53
C VAL A 5 9.76 0.52 -4.68
N GLU A 6 10.53 1.40 -5.29
CA GLU A 6 11.11 2.58 -4.63
C GLU A 6 10.01 3.54 -4.17
N GLY A 7 8.93 3.67 -4.94
CA GLY A 7 7.78 4.50 -4.60
C GLY A 7 7.06 4.11 -3.30
N LEU A 8 7.21 2.87 -2.83
CA LEU A 8 6.62 2.38 -1.58
C LEU A 8 7.60 2.36 -0.39
N ALA A 9 8.90 2.64 -0.60
CA ALA A 9 9.92 2.51 0.44
C ALA A 9 9.61 3.33 1.69
N ASP A 10 9.20 4.59 1.51
CA ASP A 10 8.79 5.49 2.61
C ASP A 10 7.60 4.94 3.42
N LEU A 11 6.64 4.28 2.75
CA LEU A 11 5.46 3.72 3.42
C LEU A 11 5.83 2.45 4.19
N ASN A 12 6.60 1.56 3.55
CA ASN A 12 7.16 0.36 4.17
C ASN A 12 7.92 0.70 5.44
N GLU A 13 8.78 1.71 5.39
CA GLU A 13 9.57 2.11 6.56
C GLU A 13 8.67 2.52 7.74
N LEU A 14 7.63 3.32 7.48
CA LEU A 14 6.69 3.73 8.52
C LEU A 14 5.95 2.54 9.13
N ILE A 15 5.45 1.64 8.30
CA ILE A 15 4.75 0.42 8.73
C ILE A 15 5.68 -0.46 9.57
N MET A 16 6.90 -0.73 9.09
CA MET A 16 7.86 -1.61 9.76
C MET A 16 8.24 -1.09 11.15
N TYR A 17 8.40 0.23 11.31
CA TYR A 17 8.79 0.81 12.60
C TYR A 17 7.61 1.04 13.55
N HIS A 18 6.37 0.96 13.06
CA HIS A 18 5.16 1.19 13.85
C HIS A 18 5.14 0.35 15.15
N GLU A 19 5.42 -0.95 15.02
CA GLU A 19 5.31 -1.87 16.16
C GLU A 19 6.32 -1.61 17.26
N PHE A 20 7.46 -1.00 16.92
CA PHE A 20 8.53 -0.66 17.84
C PHE A 20 8.31 0.68 18.55
N LYS A 21 7.27 1.45 18.20
CA LYS A 21 6.98 2.73 18.84
C LYS A 21 6.38 2.57 20.24
N PRO A 22 6.65 3.52 21.15
CA PRO A 22 5.96 3.62 22.43
C PRO A 22 4.43 3.68 22.25
N ALA A 23 3.68 3.11 23.19
CA ALA A 23 2.22 3.03 23.11
C ALA A 23 1.54 4.41 22.94
N ASN A 24 2.09 5.47 23.55
CA ASN A 24 1.59 6.84 23.44
C ASN A 24 1.84 7.49 22.06
N GLU A 25 2.66 6.88 21.21
CA GLU A 25 2.96 7.37 19.86
C GLU A 25 2.26 6.55 18.77
N LYS A 26 1.88 5.30 19.06
CA LYS A 26 1.27 4.38 18.08
C LYS A 26 0.02 4.96 17.43
N GLU A 27 -0.90 5.56 18.18
CA GLU A 27 -2.13 6.11 17.59
C GLU A 27 -1.85 7.22 16.55
N LYS A 28 -0.97 8.17 16.89
CA LYS A 28 -0.56 9.24 15.97
C LYS A 28 0.16 8.69 14.75
N ASP A 29 1.00 7.68 14.96
CA ASP A 29 1.76 7.05 13.89
C ASP A 29 0.88 6.26 12.93
N LEU A 30 -0.09 5.50 13.46
CA LEU A 30 -1.11 4.81 12.67
C LEU A 30 -1.90 5.80 11.81
N ALA A 31 -2.32 6.93 12.40
CA ALA A 31 -3.01 7.98 11.63
C ALA A 31 -2.15 8.52 10.47
N ASN A 32 -0.85 8.73 10.69
CA ASN A 32 0.09 9.16 9.65
C ASN A 32 0.32 8.08 8.57
N ILE A 33 0.44 6.81 8.95
CA ILE A 33 0.52 5.67 8.02
C ILE A 33 -0.73 5.65 7.14
N MET A 34 -1.92 5.71 7.74
CA MET A 34 -3.18 5.65 7.01
C MET A 34 -3.38 6.86 6.10
N ASP A 35 -3.04 8.07 6.55
CA ASP A 35 -3.08 9.27 5.71
C ASP A 35 -2.19 9.11 4.47
N LYS A 36 -0.93 8.71 4.67
CA LYS A 36 0.01 8.47 3.58
C LYS A 36 -0.45 7.37 2.64
N ALA A 37 -0.87 6.23 3.16
CA ALA A 37 -1.36 5.11 2.36
C ALA A 37 -2.54 5.56 1.49
N THR A 38 -3.56 6.14 2.11
CA THR A 38 -4.84 6.44 1.43
C THR A 38 -4.81 7.70 0.57
N ASN A 39 -3.96 8.69 0.87
CA ASN A 39 -3.92 9.95 0.13
C ASN A 39 -2.73 10.09 -0.81
N ARG A 40 -1.65 9.32 -0.63
CA ARG A 40 -0.43 9.42 -1.46
C ARG A 40 -0.13 8.17 -2.26
N TYR A 41 -0.14 6.99 -1.64
CA TYR A 41 0.40 5.78 -2.29
C TYR A 41 -0.66 4.94 -3.01
N LEU A 42 -1.68 4.45 -2.31
CA LEU A 42 -2.72 3.58 -2.90
C LEU A 42 -3.44 4.21 -4.11
N PRO A 43 -3.78 5.52 -4.13
CA PRO A 43 -4.39 6.14 -5.31
C PRO A 43 -3.57 6.01 -6.60
N VAL A 44 -2.24 5.92 -6.50
CA VAL A 44 -1.36 5.77 -7.67
C VAL A 44 -1.56 4.39 -8.29
N PHE A 45 -1.58 3.33 -7.47
CA PHE A 45 -1.74 1.96 -7.95
C PHE A 45 -3.16 1.67 -8.45
N GLU A 46 -4.18 2.14 -7.72
CA GLU A 46 -5.58 2.08 -8.17
C GLU A 46 -5.73 2.74 -9.55
N LYS A 47 -5.11 3.92 -9.75
CA LYS A 47 -5.13 4.63 -11.03
C LYS A 47 -4.42 3.86 -12.12
N VAL A 48 -3.26 3.26 -11.85
CA VAL A 48 -2.52 2.46 -12.83
C VAL A 48 -3.39 1.30 -13.34
N LEU A 49 -3.96 0.50 -12.43
CA LEU A 49 -4.85 -0.60 -12.78
C LEU A 49 -6.06 -0.14 -13.57
N LYS A 50 -6.66 0.99 -13.17
CA LYS A 50 -7.80 1.60 -13.86
C LYS A 50 -7.45 2.07 -15.28
N ASP A 51 -6.30 2.71 -15.45
CA ASP A 51 -5.89 3.32 -16.70
C ASP A 51 -5.62 2.28 -17.79
N HIS A 52 -4.96 1.16 -17.44
CA HIS A 52 -4.67 0.11 -18.41
C HIS A 52 -5.69 -1.04 -18.42
N GLY A 53 -6.49 -1.22 -17.37
CA GLY A 53 -7.53 -2.25 -17.29
C GLY A 53 -6.99 -3.68 -17.36
N GLN A 54 -5.82 -3.92 -16.77
CA GLN A 54 -5.13 -5.22 -16.77
C GLN A 54 -4.97 -5.71 -15.33
N ASP A 55 -4.68 -6.99 -15.18
CA ASP A 55 -4.62 -7.66 -13.87
C ASP A 55 -3.32 -7.36 -13.11
N PHE A 56 -2.25 -7.01 -13.82
CA PHE A 56 -0.92 -6.76 -13.25
C PHE A 56 -0.44 -5.35 -13.57
N LEU A 57 0.37 -4.79 -12.67
CA LEU A 57 0.88 -3.42 -12.76
C LEU A 57 1.82 -3.18 -13.94
N VAL A 58 2.52 -4.21 -14.42
CA VAL A 58 3.56 -4.06 -15.46
C VAL A 58 3.47 -5.15 -16.52
N GLY A 59 3.13 -4.76 -17.74
CA GLY A 59 3.23 -5.63 -18.92
C GLY A 59 2.29 -6.84 -18.89
N ASN A 60 1.15 -6.72 -18.19
CA ASN A 60 0.16 -7.77 -18.01
C ASN A 60 0.73 -9.13 -17.54
N LYS A 61 1.74 -9.09 -16.67
CA LYS A 61 2.32 -10.28 -16.05
C LYS A 61 2.75 -9.99 -14.63
N LEU A 62 2.72 -11.01 -13.79
CA LEU A 62 3.22 -10.90 -12.42
C LEU A 62 4.66 -10.39 -12.40
N SER A 63 4.90 -9.40 -11.56
CA SER A 63 6.19 -8.75 -11.39
C SER A 63 6.48 -8.46 -9.91
N LYS A 64 7.71 -8.03 -9.63
CA LYS A 64 8.12 -7.60 -8.29
C LYS A 64 7.24 -6.44 -7.76
N ALA A 65 6.70 -5.59 -8.64
CA ALA A 65 5.85 -4.48 -8.23
C ALA A 65 4.54 -4.98 -7.60
N ASP A 66 3.93 -6.02 -8.17
CA ASP A 66 2.69 -6.60 -7.68
C ASP A 66 2.89 -7.26 -6.31
N VAL A 67 3.97 -8.03 -6.16
CA VAL A 67 4.32 -8.68 -4.88
C VAL A 67 4.59 -7.66 -3.78
N ASN A 68 5.31 -6.58 -4.08
CA ASN A 68 5.62 -5.54 -3.09
C ASN A 68 4.37 -4.74 -2.69
N LEU A 69 3.46 -4.48 -3.64
CA LEU A 69 2.18 -3.84 -3.36
C LEU A 69 1.30 -4.73 -2.47
N LEU A 70 1.20 -6.03 -2.78
CA LEU A 70 0.44 -6.98 -1.98
C LEU A 70 0.98 -7.05 -0.53
N GLU A 71 2.30 -7.12 -0.36
CA GLU A 71 2.92 -7.08 0.97
C GLU A 71 2.45 -5.84 1.75
N ASN A 72 2.54 -4.64 1.16
CA ASN A 72 2.10 -3.40 1.81
C ASN A 72 0.61 -3.42 2.18
N ILE A 73 -0.23 -3.95 1.30
CA ILE A 73 -1.67 -4.06 1.54
C ILE A 73 -1.93 -4.92 2.77
N LEU A 74 -1.29 -6.09 2.88
CA LEU A 74 -1.50 -7.00 4.00
C LEU A 74 -1.11 -6.34 5.33
N TRP A 75 0.03 -5.65 5.38
CA TRP A 75 0.42 -4.90 6.57
C TRP A 75 -0.58 -3.78 6.92
N LEU A 76 -1.10 -3.07 5.93
CA LEU A 76 -2.10 -2.03 6.17
C LEU A 76 -3.41 -2.61 6.71
N GLU A 77 -3.84 -3.77 6.23
CA GLU A 77 -5.05 -4.45 6.70
C GLU A 77 -4.89 -5.04 8.11
N GLU A 78 -3.69 -5.52 8.45
CA GLU A 78 -3.35 -5.91 9.83
C GLU A 78 -3.44 -4.73 10.80
N LEU A 79 -3.01 -3.53 10.36
CA LEU A 79 -3.12 -2.30 11.15
C LEU A 79 -4.55 -1.72 11.17
N LYS A 80 -5.27 -1.83 10.06
CA LYS A 80 -6.64 -1.31 9.89
C LYS A 80 -7.40 -2.14 8.84
N PRO A 81 -8.33 -3.03 9.25
CA PRO A 81 -9.00 -3.97 8.34
C PRO A 81 -9.76 -3.35 7.17
N ASP A 82 -10.21 -2.10 7.30
CA ASP A 82 -10.93 -1.36 6.26
C ASP A 82 -10.02 -0.42 5.44
N ALA A 83 -8.69 -0.59 5.48
CA ALA A 83 -7.71 0.26 4.81
C ALA A 83 -7.98 0.41 3.29
N LEU A 84 -8.46 -0.65 2.65
CA LEU A 84 -8.73 -0.67 1.21
C LEU A 84 -10.15 -0.29 0.81
N ALA A 85 -11.04 0.11 1.73
CA ALA A 85 -12.46 0.32 1.44
C ALA A 85 -12.75 1.34 0.30
N LYS A 86 -11.79 2.21 -0.03
CA LYS A 86 -11.89 3.21 -1.10
C LYS A 86 -11.23 2.79 -2.43
N PHE A 87 -10.63 1.61 -2.50
CA PHE A 87 -9.76 1.15 -3.59
C PHE A 87 -10.22 -0.20 -4.13
N PRO A 88 -11.36 -0.26 -4.85
CA PRO A 88 -11.96 -1.51 -5.27
C PRO A 88 -11.08 -2.35 -6.20
N LEU A 89 -10.18 -1.76 -6.99
CA LEU A 89 -9.27 -2.56 -7.84
C LEU A 89 -8.15 -3.18 -7.01
N LEU A 90 -7.64 -2.46 -6.01
CA LEU A 90 -6.65 -3.01 -5.07
C LEU A 90 -7.21 -4.14 -4.20
N GLN A 91 -8.51 -4.12 -3.89
CA GLN A 91 -9.18 -5.22 -3.18
C GLN A 91 -9.21 -6.54 -3.97
N VAL A 92 -9.04 -6.51 -5.29
CA VAL A 92 -8.99 -7.73 -6.13
C VAL A 92 -7.58 -8.34 -6.13
N ILE A 93 -6.57 -7.56 -5.76
CA ILE A 93 -5.18 -8.01 -5.65
C ILE A 93 -4.89 -8.62 -4.27
N ALA A 94 -5.56 -8.12 -3.22
CA ALA A 94 -5.50 -8.61 -1.85
C ALA A 94 -6.16 -9.99 -1.69
#